data_AF-A0A3B9HPC4-F1
#
_entry.id   AF-A0A3B9HPC4-F1
#
_cell.length_a   1.000
_cell.length_b   1.000
_cell.length_c   1.000
_cell.angle_alpha   90.00
_cell.angle_beta   90.00
_cell.angle_gamma   90.00
#
_symmetry.space_group_name_H-M   'P 1'
#
loop_
_entity.id
_entity.type
_entity.pdbx_description
1 polymer ?
#
loop_
_entity_poly.entity_id
_entity_poly.type
_entity_poly.pdbx_seq_one_letter_code
_entity_poly.pdbx_strand_id
1 'polypeptide(L)'
;MTENKDSKSLLKKIDLGDMKILIIGVILLIIPVLFLLFSLSRTGKKDVATSARDRLGMSKAAFSFQRTASQHPAGKSGSGTKAPAERISPEKEWAQAFDRISKAPAYIPPQIAAMPPSERKYYEADKHTGIRNSNALITQGRLDEAQAICDEILRTENENEYLRFMASGNLCTIYDKKGDITALRKEFLRYLDLLESLKIKGFTAKNVKAGYLSMNKMLLDFGKIRSDPIVRSHVNEIIKQNGAESVATVDSLLDDTLGYLKNFPSSKN
;
A
#
# COMPACT_ATOMS: atom_id res chain seq x y z
N MET A 1 14.60 -45.24 48.47
CA MET A 1 14.02 -43.89 48.65
C MET A 1 15.09 -42.86 48.37
N THR A 2 15.18 -42.38 47.13
CA THR A 2 16.03 -41.24 46.75
C THR A 2 15.57 -40.75 45.39
N GLU A 3 14.87 -39.62 45.35
CA GLU A 3 14.94 -38.63 44.26
C GLU A 3 14.06 -37.43 44.63
N ASN A 4 14.67 -36.42 45.24
CA ASN A 4 14.11 -35.06 45.29
C ASN A 4 15.24 -34.04 45.50
N LYS A 5 16.31 -34.15 44.69
CA LYS A 5 17.47 -33.24 44.73
C LYS A 5 17.63 -32.37 43.47
N ASP A 6 16.84 -32.58 42.43
CA ASP A 6 17.05 -31.89 41.15
C ASP A 6 16.33 -30.55 41.01
N SER A 7 15.21 -30.32 41.71
CA SER A 7 14.49 -29.05 41.58
C SER A 7 15.19 -27.85 42.24
N LYS A 8 16.10 -28.10 43.20
CA LYS A 8 16.83 -27.03 43.91
C LYS A 8 18.09 -26.55 43.19
N SER A 9 18.61 -27.30 42.21
CA SER A 9 19.83 -26.92 41.47
C SER A 9 19.54 -26.01 40.26
N LEU A 10 18.33 -26.08 39.70
CA LEU A 10 17.92 -25.24 38.56
C LEU A 10 17.64 -23.79 38.96
N LEU A 11 17.19 -23.54 40.19
CA LEU A 11 16.96 -22.18 40.70
C LEU A 11 18.25 -21.44 41.09
N LYS A 12 19.37 -22.15 41.27
CA LYS A 12 20.68 -21.55 41.60
C LYS A 12 21.46 -21.03 40.38
N LYS A 13 20.97 -21.27 39.17
CA LYS A 13 21.61 -20.85 37.91
C LYS A 13 21.01 -19.59 37.29
N ILE A 14 20.05 -18.95 37.94
CA ILE A 14 19.49 -17.68 37.46
C ILE A 14 20.39 -16.56 37.99
N ASP A 15 21.19 -16.00 37.10
CA ASP A 15 22.08 -14.89 37.38
C ASP A 15 21.26 -13.66 37.82
N LEU A 16 21.64 -13.02 38.93
CA LEU A 16 20.88 -11.89 39.47
C LEU A 16 20.84 -10.69 38.51
N GLY A 17 21.78 -10.62 37.57
CA GLY A 17 21.77 -9.64 36.47
C GLY A 17 20.64 -9.89 35.47
N ASP A 18 20.39 -11.15 35.13
CA ASP A 18 19.40 -11.55 34.12
C ASP A 18 17.97 -11.40 34.64
N MET A 19 17.73 -11.66 35.93
CA MET A 19 16.45 -11.33 36.56
C MET A 19 16.15 -9.84 36.55
N LYS A 20 17.16 -8.97 36.75
CA LYS A 20 16.93 -7.51 36.72
C LYS A 20 16.56 -7.05 35.32
N ILE A 21 17.21 -7.57 34.28
CA ILE A 21 16.90 -7.27 32.88
C ILE A 21 15.51 -7.77 32.52
N LEU A 22 15.14 -8.97 32.96
CA LEU A 22 13.80 -9.53 32.75
C LEU A 22 12.72 -8.71 33.47
N ILE A 23 12.96 -8.29 34.72
CA ILE A 23 12.04 -7.43 35.48
C ILE A 23 11.90 -6.06 34.80
N ILE A 24 13.00 -5.45 34.35
CA ILE A 24 12.97 -4.17 33.63
C ILE A 24 12.21 -4.31 32.30
N GLY A 25 12.41 -5.42 31.57
CA GLY A 25 11.69 -5.71 30.32
C GLY A 25 10.19 -5.89 30.55
N VAL A 26 9.79 -6.58 31.61
CA VAL A 26 8.39 -6.74 32.00
C VAL A 26 7.77 -5.41 32.41
N ILE A 27 8.48 -4.57 33.17
CA ILE A 27 8.01 -3.23 33.54
C ILE A 27 7.84 -2.35 32.29
N LEU A 28 8.80 -2.38 31.36
CA LEU A 28 8.72 -1.66 30.08
C LEU A 28 7.54 -2.12 29.20
N LEU A 29 7.13 -3.38 29.31
CA LEU A 29 5.96 -3.91 28.60
C LEU A 29 4.64 -3.53 29.29
N ILE A 30 4.64 -3.38 30.62
CA ILE A 30 3.45 -2.99 31.40
C ILE A 30 3.14 -1.50 31.26
N ILE A 31 4.14 -0.61 31.14
CA ILE A 31 3.93 0.84 31.00
C ILE A 31 3.00 1.22 29.83
N PRO A 32 3.18 0.73 28.58
CA PRO A 32 2.27 1.06 27.48
C PRO A 32 0.86 0.47 27.68
N VAL A 33 0.74 -0.68 28.34
CA VAL A 33 -0.56 -1.28 28.69
C VAL A 33 -1.29 -0.44 29.75
N LEU A 34 -0.58 0.05 30.77
CA LEU A 34 -1.12 0.97 31.75
C LEU A 34 -1.47 2.32 31.13
N PHE A 35 -0.69 2.82 30.16
CA PHE A 35 -1.01 4.02 29.40
C PHE A 35 -2.29 3.83 28.55
N LEU A 36 -2.44 2.68 27.90
CA LEU A 36 -3.68 2.31 27.20
C LEU A 36 -4.88 2.23 28.15
N LEU A 37 -4.75 1.57 29.30
CA LEU A 37 -5.81 1.50 30.31
C LEU A 37 -6.14 2.86 30.92
N PHE A 38 -5.15 3.72 31.13
CA PHE A 38 -5.34 5.09 31.62
C PHE A 38 -6.01 5.98 30.58
N SER A 39 -5.65 5.87 29.30
CA SER A 39 -6.32 6.58 28.21
C SER A 39 -7.75 6.08 27.98
N LEU A 40 -8.03 4.78 28.16
CA LEU A 40 -9.39 4.23 28.15
C LEU A 40 -10.22 4.64 29.38
N SER A 41 -9.60 4.79 30.54
CA SER A 41 -10.32 5.17 31.77
C SER A 41 -10.57 6.68 31.88
N ARG A 42 -9.84 7.50 31.10
CA ARG A 42 -10.06 8.95 30.99
C ARG A 42 -11.00 9.37 29.87
N THR A 43 -11.49 8.47 29.03
CA THR A 43 -12.58 8.77 28.08
C THR A 43 -13.95 8.69 28.79
N GLY A 44 -14.04 9.37 29.93
CA GLY A 44 -15.31 9.85 30.44
C GLY A 44 -15.86 10.89 29.46
N LYS A 45 -16.99 10.57 28.85
CA LYS A 45 -17.86 11.41 28.01
C LYS A 45 -17.64 12.92 28.18
N LYS A 46 -16.71 13.50 27.40
CA LYS A 46 -16.62 14.88 26.87
C LYS A 46 -15.14 15.16 26.49
N ASP A 47 -14.93 15.95 25.43
CA ASP A 47 -13.65 16.62 25.10
C ASP A 47 -12.58 15.95 24.23
N VAL A 48 -12.95 15.10 23.26
CA VAL A 48 -12.07 14.86 22.08
C VAL A 48 -12.40 15.76 20.90
N ALA A 49 -13.68 16.16 20.74
CA ALA A 49 -14.08 17.11 19.70
C ALA A 49 -13.64 18.56 19.98
N THR A 50 -13.33 18.88 21.24
CA THR A 50 -12.99 20.24 21.66
C THR A 50 -11.49 20.54 21.51
N SER A 51 -10.60 19.57 21.76
CA SER A 51 -9.15 19.81 21.74
C SER A 51 -8.52 19.81 20.34
N ALA A 52 -9.11 19.09 19.36
CA ALA A 52 -8.71 19.20 17.96
C ALA A 52 -9.12 20.56 17.35
N ARG A 53 -10.22 21.15 17.86
CA ARG A 53 -10.78 22.42 17.40
C ARG A 53 -9.97 23.63 17.90
N ASP A 54 -9.45 23.57 19.13
CA ASP A 54 -8.58 24.61 19.69
C ASP A 54 -7.15 24.55 19.15
N ARG A 55 -6.64 23.37 18.78
CA ARG A 55 -5.28 23.21 18.20
C ARG A 55 -5.16 23.64 16.74
N LEU A 56 -6.28 23.83 16.04
CA LEU A 56 -6.32 24.26 14.64
C LEU A 56 -6.45 25.79 14.46
N GLY A 57 -6.44 26.58 15.53
CA GLY A 57 -6.52 28.05 15.42
C GLY A 57 -7.77 28.56 14.70
N MET A 58 -8.78 27.72 14.50
CA MET A 58 -10.03 28.09 13.84
C MET A 58 -10.92 28.78 14.86
N SER A 59 -10.69 30.08 15.02
CA SER A 59 -11.55 30.94 15.81
C SER A 59 -13.01 30.79 15.34
N LYS A 60 -13.95 30.87 16.29
CA LYS A 60 -15.40 30.81 16.08
C LYS A 60 -15.96 31.83 15.06
N ALA A 61 -15.13 32.68 14.45
CA ALA A 61 -15.53 33.63 13.43
C ALA A 61 -15.67 33.03 12.02
N ALA A 62 -15.02 31.90 11.70
CA ALA A 62 -14.98 31.37 10.34
C ALA A 62 -16.29 30.70 9.84
N PHE A 63 -17.27 30.50 10.72
CA PHE A 63 -18.60 29.96 10.36
C PHE A 63 -19.75 30.74 10.99
N SER A 64 -19.60 32.06 11.10
CA SER A 64 -20.77 32.93 11.22
C SER A 64 -21.28 33.26 9.81
N PHE A 65 -22.07 32.36 9.21
CA PHE A 65 -23.05 32.79 8.20
C PHE A 65 -24.21 33.49 8.90
N GLN A 66 -23.88 34.56 9.62
CA GLN A 66 -24.86 35.53 10.02
C GLN A 66 -25.00 36.45 8.82
N ARG A 67 -26.21 36.43 8.26
CA ARG A 67 -26.64 37.21 7.12
C ARG A 67 -26.45 38.70 7.43
N THR A 68 -25.26 39.25 7.17
CA THR A 68 -25.03 40.70 7.17
C THR A 68 -25.58 41.29 5.88
N ALA A 69 -26.91 41.19 5.74
CA ALA A 69 -27.62 42.22 5.00
C ALA A 69 -27.58 43.48 5.88
N SER A 70 -27.29 44.62 5.25
CA SER A 70 -27.28 45.98 5.80
C SER A 70 -26.07 46.37 6.68
N GLN A 71 -25.11 47.07 6.08
CA GLN A 71 -24.94 48.53 6.23
C GLN A 71 -23.55 48.95 5.73
N HIS A 72 -23.50 49.51 4.51
CA HIS A 72 -22.54 50.52 4.09
C HIS A 72 -23.15 51.33 2.94
N PRO A 73 -22.72 52.59 2.73
CA PRO A 73 -23.60 53.72 2.50
C PRO A 73 -23.99 53.84 1.02
N ALA A 74 -25.07 54.58 0.80
CA ALA A 74 -25.68 54.87 -0.49
C ALA A 74 -24.66 55.24 -1.58
N GLY A 75 -24.48 54.34 -2.54
CA GLY A 75 -23.95 54.61 -3.88
C GLY A 75 -24.98 54.16 -4.91
N LYS A 76 -25.74 55.12 -5.46
CA LYS A 76 -26.64 54.90 -6.61
C LYS A 76 -25.85 54.33 -7.79
N SER A 77 -26.16 53.12 -8.24
CA SER A 77 -26.01 52.69 -9.65
C SER A 77 -26.39 51.22 -9.80
N GLY A 78 -27.31 50.92 -10.73
CA GLY A 78 -27.41 49.62 -11.40
C GLY A 78 -28.28 48.55 -10.73
N SER A 79 -29.60 48.69 -10.84
CA SER A 79 -30.54 47.58 -10.66
C SER A 79 -30.40 46.57 -11.81
N GLY A 80 -29.40 45.70 -11.75
CA GLY A 80 -29.39 44.44 -12.47
C GLY A 80 -30.03 43.37 -11.60
N THR A 81 -31.31 43.06 -11.83
CA THR A 81 -31.98 41.88 -11.27
C THR A 81 -31.24 40.62 -11.73
N LYS A 82 -30.31 40.12 -10.90
CA LYS A 82 -29.82 38.74 -11.04
C LYS A 82 -31.01 37.82 -10.76
N ALA A 83 -31.34 37.00 -11.75
CA ALA A 83 -32.33 35.94 -11.62
C ALA A 83 -32.04 35.11 -10.34
N PRO A 84 -33.07 34.68 -9.61
CA PRO A 84 -32.88 33.86 -8.42
C PRO A 84 -32.12 32.59 -8.84
N ALA A 85 -30.97 32.35 -8.23
CA ALA A 85 -30.19 31.15 -8.46
C ALA A 85 -31.11 29.93 -8.27
N GLU A 86 -31.17 29.09 -9.30
CA GLU A 86 -31.94 27.86 -9.30
C GLU A 86 -31.60 27.06 -8.04
N ARG A 87 -32.60 26.68 -7.24
CA ARG A 87 -32.38 25.90 -6.01
C ARG A 87 -31.93 24.50 -6.41
N ILE A 88 -30.64 24.32 -6.58
CA ILE A 88 -30.01 23.03 -6.81
C ILE A 88 -30.24 22.21 -5.53
N SER A 89 -30.67 20.95 -5.66
CA SER A 89 -30.84 20.10 -4.49
C SER A 89 -29.49 19.90 -3.79
N PRO A 90 -29.46 19.81 -2.45
CA PRO A 90 -28.22 19.63 -1.70
C PRO A 90 -27.38 18.45 -2.23
N GLU A 91 -28.02 17.37 -2.67
CA GLU A 91 -27.35 16.20 -3.25
C GLU A 91 -26.62 16.54 -4.57
N LYS A 92 -27.23 17.39 -5.40
CA LYS A 92 -26.64 17.83 -6.67
C LYS A 92 -25.53 18.86 -6.45
N GLU A 93 -25.64 19.71 -5.42
CA GLU A 93 -24.54 20.57 -4.98
C GLU A 93 -23.36 19.76 -4.44
N TRP A 94 -23.63 18.72 -3.63
CA TRP A 94 -22.61 17.80 -3.12
C TRP A 94 -21.92 17.01 -4.23
N ALA A 95 -22.67 16.48 -5.20
CA ALA A 95 -22.10 15.79 -6.34
C ALA A 95 -21.21 16.72 -7.19
N GLN A 96 -21.65 17.96 -7.41
CA GLN A 96 -20.83 18.97 -8.11
C GLN A 96 -19.59 19.37 -7.30
N ALA A 97 -19.70 19.51 -5.98
CA ALA A 97 -18.57 19.81 -5.12
C ALA A 97 -17.55 18.67 -5.11
N PHE A 98 -18.02 17.42 -5.04
CA PHE A 98 -17.17 16.24 -5.12
C PHE A 98 -16.43 16.17 -6.45
N ASP A 99 -17.13 16.38 -7.58
CA ASP A 99 -16.53 16.39 -8.91
C ASP A 99 -15.49 17.52 -9.09
N ARG A 100 -15.77 18.71 -8.54
CA ARG A 100 -14.80 19.82 -8.53
C ARG A 100 -13.56 19.50 -7.71
N ILE A 101 -13.73 18.93 -6.51
CA ILE A 101 -12.62 18.59 -5.61
C ILE A 101 -11.78 17.44 -6.18
N SER A 102 -12.41 16.45 -6.80
CA SER A 102 -11.70 15.29 -7.38
C SER A 102 -10.92 15.65 -8.65
N LYS A 103 -11.34 16.69 -9.38
CA LYS A 103 -10.66 17.17 -10.59
C LYS A 103 -9.69 18.32 -10.37
N ALA A 104 -9.74 18.98 -9.21
CA ALA A 104 -8.85 20.09 -8.91
C ALA A 104 -7.39 19.63 -8.95
N PRO A 105 -6.47 20.39 -9.60
CA PRO A 105 -5.06 20.08 -9.56
C PRO A 105 -4.57 20.09 -8.11
N ALA A 106 -3.77 19.10 -7.73
CA ALA A 106 -3.22 19.07 -6.40
C ALA A 106 -2.30 20.28 -6.18
N TYR A 107 -2.48 20.96 -5.05
CA TYR A 107 -1.61 22.06 -4.67
C TYR A 107 -0.20 21.52 -4.39
N ILE A 108 0.79 22.04 -5.10
CA ILE A 108 2.21 21.78 -4.86
C ILE A 108 2.77 22.99 -4.10
N PRO A 109 3.15 22.85 -2.83
CA PRO A 109 3.73 23.95 -2.07
C PRO A 109 5.00 24.49 -2.72
N PRO A 110 5.26 25.81 -2.71
CA PRO A 110 6.44 26.39 -3.33
C PRO A 110 7.76 25.88 -2.74
N GLN A 111 7.74 25.38 -1.50
CA GLN A 111 8.90 24.77 -0.83
C GLN A 111 9.39 23.49 -1.53
N ILE A 112 8.54 22.84 -2.34
CA ILE A 112 8.88 21.65 -3.12
C ILE A 112 9.88 21.97 -4.25
N ALA A 113 9.91 23.22 -4.73
CA ALA A 113 10.90 23.65 -5.72
C ALA A 113 12.34 23.63 -5.16
N ALA A 114 12.51 23.70 -3.85
CA ALA A 114 13.82 23.64 -3.20
C ALA A 114 14.31 22.19 -2.96
N MET A 115 13.47 21.17 -3.18
CA MET A 115 13.84 19.77 -2.99
C MET A 115 14.73 19.24 -4.12
N PRO A 116 15.54 18.18 -3.85
CA PRO A 116 16.23 17.44 -4.89
C PRO A 116 15.29 17.00 -6.02
N PRO A 117 15.72 16.98 -7.29
CA PRO A 117 14.86 16.65 -8.43
C PRO A 117 14.10 15.33 -8.29
N SER A 118 14.73 14.29 -7.74
CA SER A 118 14.09 12.98 -7.52
C SER A 118 12.98 13.03 -6.48
N GLU A 119 13.20 13.76 -5.37
CA GLU A 119 12.21 13.92 -4.29
C GLU A 119 11.03 14.76 -4.76
N ARG A 120 11.29 15.76 -5.61
CA ARG A 120 10.27 16.57 -6.25
C ARG A 120 9.37 15.73 -7.16
N LYS A 121 9.96 14.96 -8.07
CA LYS A 121 9.20 14.07 -8.97
C LYS A 121 8.36 13.05 -8.21
N TYR A 122 8.92 12.48 -7.13
CA TYR A 122 8.17 11.59 -6.25
C TYR A 122 6.99 12.30 -5.59
N TYR A 123 7.20 13.49 -5.04
CA TYR A 123 6.13 14.28 -4.44
C TYR A 123 5.02 14.62 -5.44
N GLU A 124 5.39 15.06 -6.64
CA GLU A 124 4.45 15.34 -7.72
C GLU A 124 3.66 14.09 -8.12
N ALA A 125 4.30 12.93 -8.20
CA ALA A 125 3.65 11.65 -8.46
C ALA A 125 2.65 11.26 -7.35
N ASP A 126 3.05 11.37 -6.08
CA ASP A 126 2.20 11.07 -4.92
C ASP A 126 0.96 11.97 -4.86
N LYS A 127 1.10 13.23 -5.26
CA LYS A 127 -0.01 14.20 -5.30
C LYS A 127 -0.81 14.17 -6.59
N HIS A 128 -0.38 13.42 -7.61
CA HIS A 128 -1.03 13.42 -8.91
C HIS A 128 -2.51 13.00 -8.82
N THR A 129 -3.40 13.86 -9.32
CA THR A 129 -4.85 13.68 -9.20
C THR A 129 -5.33 12.40 -9.87
N GLY A 130 -4.74 12.04 -11.02
CA GLY A 130 -5.07 10.80 -11.72
C GLY A 130 -4.76 9.55 -10.89
N ILE A 131 -3.64 9.52 -10.16
CA ILE A 131 -3.30 8.37 -9.31
C ILE A 131 -4.29 8.24 -8.15
N ARG A 132 -4.61 9.37 -7.49
CA ARG A 132 -5.60 9.40 -6.40
C ARG A 132 -6.98 8.95 -6.86
N ASN A 133 -7.43 9.42 -8.03
CA ASN A 133 -8.71 9.05 -8.60
C ASN A 133 -8.75 7.58 -9.04
N SER A 134 -7.68 7.09 -9.67
CA SER A 134 -7.53 5.67 -10.01
C SER A 134 -7.61 4.80 -8.75
N ASN A 135 -6.89 5.13 -7.68
CA ASN A 135 -6.96 4.41 -6.41
C ASN A 135 -8.38 4.37 -5.83
N ALA A 136 -9.09 5.50 -5.83
CA ALA A 136 -10.47 5.55 -5.36
C ALA A 136 -11.39 4.65 -6.21
N LEU A 137 -11.24 4.66 -7.53
CA LEU A 137 -12.02 3.83 -8.46
C LEU A 137 -11.71 2.33 -8.27
N ILE A 138 -10.45 1.96 -8.02
CA ILE A 138 -10.05 0.58 -7.69
C ILE A 138 -10.76 0.12 -6.42
N THR A 139 -10.78 0.94 -5.37
CA THR A 139 -11.50 0.62 -4.12
C THR A 139 -13.01 0.47 -4.32
N GLN A 140 -13.59 1.23 -5.24
CA GLN A 140 -15.01 1.14 -5.61
C GLN A 140 -15.34 -0.01 -6.56
N GLY A 141 -14.33 -0.76 -7.04
CA GLY A 141 -14.53 -1.84 -8.03
C GLY A 141 -14.80 -1.34 -9.46
N ARG A 142 -14.64 -0.04 -9.73
CA ARG A 142 -14.81 0.57 -11.07
C ARG A 142 -13.52 0.42 -11.87
N LEU A 143 -13.17 -0.82 -12.18
CA LEU A 143 -11.84 -1.19 -12.67
C LEU A 143 -11.54 -0.67 -14.09
N ASP A 144 -12.54 -0.60 -14.98
CA ASP A 144 -12.34 -0.10 -16.35
C ASP A 144 -12.00 1.40 -16.38
N GLU A 145 -12.66 2.19 -15.54
CA GLU A 145 -12.40 3.62 -15.43
C GLU A 145 -11.04 3.89 -14.78
N ALA A 146 -10.69 3.12 -13.74
CA ALA A 146 -9.37 3.20 -13.13
C ALA A 146 -8.25 2.86 -14.13
N GLN A 147 -8.47 1.84 -14.97
CA GLN A 147 -7.53 1.43 -16.00
C GLN A 147 -7.33 2.54 -17.03
N ALA A 148 -8.40 3.15 -17.55
CA ALA A 148 -8.31 4.22 -18.53
C ALA A 148 -7.46 5.40 -18.03
N ILE A 149 -7.56 5.76 -16.75
CA ILE A 149 -6.74 6.82 -16.15
C ILE A 149 -5.26 6.41 -16.12
N CYS A 150 -4.95 5.18 -15.71
CA CYS A 150 -3.57 4.72 -15.65
C CYS A 150 -2.94 4.57 -17.04
N ASP A 151 -3.68 4.06 -18.01
CA ASP A 151 -3.23 3.94 -19.41
C ASP A 151 -2.95 5.32 -20.00
N GLU A 152 -3.80 6.32 -19.72
CA GLU A 152 -3.57 7.70 -20.16
C GLU A 152 -2.30 8.28 -19.53
N ILE A 153 -2.09 8.11 -18.22
CA ILE A 153 -0.85 8.53 -17.54
C ILE A 153 0.37 7.93 -18.23
N LEU A 154 0.35 6.61 -18.50
CA LEU A 154 1.47 5.94 -19.16
C LEU A 154 1.68 6.37 -20.62
N ARG A 155 0.65 6.90 -21.28
CA ARG A 155 0.71 7.41 -22.65
C ARG A 155 1.26 8.84 -22.72
N THR A 156 0.91 9.69 -21.75
CA THR A 156 1.25 11.12 -21.77
C THR A 156 2.50 11.44 -20.96
N GLU A 157 2.75 10.73 -19.86
CA GLU A 157 3.87 11.00 -18.97
C GLU A 157 5.12 10.22 -19.39
N ASN A 158 6.20 10.96 -19.63
CA ASN A 158 7.51 10.41 -20.01
C ASN A 158 8.65 10.89 -19.10
N GLU A 159 8.49 12.02 -18.41
CA GLU A 159 9.55 12.67 -17.65
C GLU A 159 9.52 12.32 -16.16
N ASN A 160 8.35 11.97 -15.62
CA ASN A 160 8.20 11.56 -14.23
C ASN A 160 8.14 10.03 -14.09
N GLU A 161 9.30 9.42 -13.85
CA GLU A 161 9.46 7.97 -13.66
C GLU A 161 8.65 7.42 -12.47
N TYR A 162 8.45 8.20 -11.41
CA TYR A 162 7.65 7.79 -10.24
C TYR A 162 6.16 7.73 -10.56
N LEU A 163 5.65 8.69 -11.34
CA LEU A 163 4.25 8.71 -11.74
C LEU A 163 3.91 7.51 -12.63
N ARG A 164 4.80 7.19 -13.58
CA ARG A 164 4.67 5.99 -14.42
C ARG A 164 4.74 4.71 -13.60
N PHE A 165 5.66 4.65 -12.64
CA PHE A 165 5.78 3.54 -11.70
C PHE A 165 4.48 3.32 -10.90
N MET A 166 3.90 4.39 -10.34
CA MET A 166 2.63 4.30 -9.60
C MET A 166 1.47 3.86 -10.50
N ALA A 167 1.37 4.41 -11.72
CA ALA A 167 0.34 4.01 -12.67
C ALA A 167 0.45 2.52 -13.06
N SER A 168 1.66 2.03 -13.30
CA SER A 168 1.94 0.61 -13.60
C SER A 168 1.59 -0.30 -12.41
N GLY A 169 1.89 0.12 -11.18
CA GLY A 169 1.50 -0.60 -9.97
C GLY A 169 -0.03 -0.71 -9.79
N ASN A 170 -0.75 0.38 -10.10
CA ASN A 170 -2.22 0.37 -10.12
C ASN A 170 -2.77 -0.57 -11.18
N LEU A 171 -2.19 -0.59 -12.40
CA LEU A 171 -2.58 -1.52 -13.44
C LEU A 171 -2.36 -2.97 -13.05
N CYS A 172 -1.24 -3.30 -12.37
CA CYS A 172 -1.06 -4.63 -11.80
C CYS A 172 -2.22 -5.01 -10.85
N THR A 173 -2.60 -4.10 -9.95
CA THR A 173 -3.71 -4.32 -9.03
C THR A 173 -5.05 -4.51 -9.77
N ILE A 174 -5.27 -3.74 -10.84
CA ILE A 174 -6.47 -3.83 -11.66
C ILE A 174 -6.55 -5.17 -12.39
N TYR A 175 -5.48 -5.58 -13.07
CA TYR A 175 -5.44 -6.83 -13.81
C TYR A 175 -5.58 -8.05 -12.90
N ASP A 176 -4.97 -8.02 -11.71
CA ASP A 176 -5.15 -9.04 -10.68
C ASP A 176 -6.63 -9.16 -10.26
N LYS A 177 -7.29 -8.03 -9.93
CA LYS A 177 -8.72 -8.01 -9.58
C LYS A 177 -9.65 -8.45 -10.70
N LYS A 178 -9.29 -8.20 -11.96
CA LYS A 178 -10.04 -8.67 -13.15
C LYS A 178 -9.79 -10.15 -13.45
N GLY A 179 -8.74 -10.75 -12.90
CA GLY A 179 -8.27 -12.08 -13.27
C GLY A 179 -7.62 -12.13 -14.66
N ASP A 180 -7.24 -10.99 -15.23
CA ASP A 180 -6.51 -10.93 -16.51
C ASP A 180 -5.02 -11.15 -16.26
N ILE A 181 -4.67 -12.44 -16.14
CA ILE A 181 -3.31 -12.83 -15.78
C ILE A 181 -2.32 -12.46 -16.90
N THR A 182 -2.74 -12.49 -18.15
CA THR A 182 -1.86 -12.18 -19.29
C THR A 182 -1.47 -10.70 -19.29
N ALA A 183 -2.44 -9.80 -19.09
CA ALA A 183 -2.16 -8.38 -18.94
C ALA A 183 -1.35 -8.09 -17.67
N LEU A 184 -1.67 -8.74 -16.55
CA LEU A 184 -0.94 -8.62 -15.29
C LEU A 184 0.56 -8.92 -15.47
N ARG A 185 0.91 -10.00 -16.17
CA ARG A 185 2.33 -10.35 -16.39
C ARG A 185 3.08 -9.31 -17.19
N LYS A 186 2.46 -8.88 -18.28
CA LYS A 186 3.04 -7.87 -19.16
C LYS A 186 3.25 -6.58 -18.38
N GLU A 187 2.26 -6.17 -17.58
CA GLU A 187 2.37 -5.00 -16.71
C GLU A 187 3.44 -5.17 -15.64
N PHE A 188 3.49 -6.32 -14.99
CA PHE A 188 4.42 -6.57 -13.90
C PHE A 188 5.88 -6.50 -14.36
N LEU A 189 6.19 -6.95 -15.59
CA LEU A 189 7.51 -6.74 -16.18
C LEU A 189 7.82 -5.26 -16.38
N ARG A 190 6.87 -4.47 -16.91
CA ARG A 190 7.01 -3.02 -17.04
C ARG A 190 7.20 -2.35 -15.67
N TYR A 191 6.45 -2.77 -14.66
CA TYR A 191 6.58 -2.30 -13.28
C TYR A 191 7.99 -2.55 -12.73
N LEU A 192 8.55 -3.75 -12.94
CA LEU A 192 9.90 -4.08 -12.51
C LEU A 192 10.96 -3.26 -13.25
N ASP A 193 10.77 -3.00 -14.55
CA ASP A 193 11.66 -2.15 -15.35
C ASP A 193 11.69 -0.71 -14.85
N LEU A 194 10.50 -0.16 -14.55
CA LEU A 194 10.35 1.16 -13.96
C LEU A 194 11.01 1.20 -12.58
N LEU A 195 10.79 0.18 -11.73
CA LEU A 195 11.38 0.09 -10.40
C LEU A 195 12.92 0.00 -10.44
N GLU A 196 13.50 -0.70 -11.42
CA GLU A 196 14.94 -0.73 -11.65
C GLU A 196 15.49 0.66 -12.02
N SER A 197 14.75 1.41 -12.84
CA SER A 197 15.13 2.78 -13.25
C SER A 197 15.16 3.78 -12.10
N LEU A 198 14.34 3.57 -11.05
CA LEU A 198 14.26 4.47 -9.89
C LEU A 198 15.50 4.41 -8.97
N LYS A 199 16.39 3.42 -9.14
CA LYS A 199 17.63 3.25 -8.35
C LYS A 199 17.42 3.40 -6.83
N ILE A 200 16.34 2.83 -6.31
CA ILE A 200 16.00 2.90 -4.88
C ILE A 200 17.10 2.22 -4.05
N LYS A 201 17.67 2.95 -3.08
CA LYS A 201 18.73 2.44 -2.21
C LYS A 201 18.26 1.18 -1.47
N GLY A 202 19.05 0.11 -1.54
CA GLY A 202 18.79 -1.15 -0.83
C GLY A 202 17.83 -2.12 -1.53
N PHE A 203 17.22 -1.74 -2.66
CA PHE A 203 16.37 -2.63 -3.44
C PHE A 203 17.00 -2.96 -4.79
N THR A 204 17.13 -4.26 -5.09
CA THR A 204 17.66 -4.74 -6.38
C THR A 204 16.52 -5.31 -7.22
N ALA A 205 15.75 -4.41 -7.88
CA ALA A 205 14.68 -4.79 -8.80
C ALA A 205 15.15 -5.80 -9.87
N LYS A 206 16.40 -5.66 -10.29
CA LYS A 206 17.09 -6.60 -11.19
C LYS A 206 17.03 -8.05 -10.72
N ASN A 207 17.21 -8.31 -9.42
CA ASN A 207 17.18 -9.67 -8.87
C ASN A 207 15.76 -10.23 -8.85
N VAL A 208 14.77 -9.39 -8.53
CA VAL A 208 13.35 -9.77 -8.57
C VAL A 208 12.93 -10.08 -10.02
N LYS A 209 13.33 -9.25 -10.98
CA LYS A 209 13.09 -9.47 -12.41
C LYS A 209 13.78 -10.74 -12.92
N ALA A 210 15.04 -10.96 -12.56
CA ALA A 210 15.77 -12.17 -12.94
C ALA A 210 15.14 -13.44 -12.35
N GLY A 211 14.69 -13.39 -11.09
CA GLY A 211 13.95 -14.48 -10.46
C GLY A 211 12.63 -14.76 -11.18
N TYR A 212 11.85 -13.71 -11.45
CA TYR A 212 10.58 -13.82 -12.17
C TYR A 212 10.74 -14.41 -13.59
N LEU A 213 11.74 -13.94 -14.35
CA LEU A 213 12.04 -14.48 -15.68
C LEU A 213 12.55 -15.92 -15.62
N SER A 214 13.36 -16.27 -14.62
CA SER A 214 13.83 -17.64 -14.40
C SER A 214 12.67 -18.59 -14.10
N MET A 215 11.71 -18.20 -13.26
CA MET A 215 10.53 -19.00 -12.95
C MET A 215 9.61 -19.18 -14.16
N ASN A 216 9.44 -18.13 -14.96
CA ASN A 216 8.75 -18.22 -16.25
C ASN A 216 9.38 -19.22 -17.20
N LYS A 217 10.71 -19.13 -17.36
CA LYS A 217 11.45 -20.07 -18.20
C LYS A 217 11.35 -21.49 -17.67
N MET A 218 11.48 -21.67 -16.36
CA MET A 218 11.34 -22.96 -15.69
C MET A 218 9.96 -23.58 -15.95
N LEU A 219 8.89 -22.79 -15.93
CA LEU A 219 7.56 -23.27 -16.28
C LEU A 219 7.47 -23.72 -17.74
N LEU A 220 7.97 -22.90 -18.68
CA LEU A 220 7.92 -23.22 -20.12
C LEU A 220 8.72 -24.49 -20.44
N ASP A 221 9.89 -24.64 -19.82
CA ASP A 221 10.75 -25.80 -19.99
C ASP A 221 10.44 -26.92 -18.98
N PHE A 222 9.39 -26.81 -18.16
CA PHE A 222 9.13 -27.74 -17.05
C PHE A 222 8.94 -29.19 -17.53
N GLY A 223 8.33 -29.38 -18.70
CA GLY A 223 8.20 -30.71 -19.30
C GLY A 223 9.55 -31.38 -19.54
N LYS A 224 10.55 -30.61 -20.01
CA LYS A 224 11.92 -31.10 -20.23
C LYS A 224 12.62 -31.38 -18.89
N ILE A 225 12.48 -30.46 -17.93
CA ILE A 225 13.05 -30.58 -16.57
C ILE A 225 12.49 -31.83 -15.88
N ARG A 226 11.18 -32.08 -16.01
CA ARG A 226 10.51 -33.24 -15.42
C ARG A 226 11.02 -34.57 -15.99
N SER A 227 11.33 -34.60 -17.28
CA SER A 227 11.85 -35.78 -17.98
C SER A 227 13.36 -35.97 -17.85
N ASP A 228 14.10 -34.97 -17.36
CA ASP A 228 15.56 -35.01 -17.29
C ASP A 228 16.04 -36.02 -16.24
N PRO A 229 16.80 -37.07 -16.62
CA PRO A 229 17.31 -38.08 -15.69
C PRO A 229 18.19 -37.52 -14.58
N ILE A 230 18.97 -36.46 -14.85
CA ILE A 230 19.85 -35.83 -13.87
C ILE A 230 19.02 -35.13 -12.80
N VAL A 231 18.00 -34.37 -13.22
CA VAL A 231 17.07 -33.70 -12.30
C VAL A 231 16.33 -34.72 -11.45
N ARG A 232 15.79 -35.78 -12.07
CA ARG A 232 15.08 -36.85 -11.34
C ARG A 232 15.98 -37.56 -10.33
N SER A 233 17.23 -37.84 -10.70
CA SER A 233 18.21 -38.44 -9.79
C SER A 233 18.53 -37.51 -8.61
N HIS A 234 18.74 -36.23 -8.88
CA HIS A 234 19.03 -35.25 -7.84
C HIS A 234 17.85 -35.05 -6.87
N VAL A 235 16.62 -34.95 -7.39
CA VAL A 235 15.41 -34.89 -6.57
C VAL A 235 15.26 -36.13 -5.69
N ASN A 236 15.52 -37.31 -6.24
CA ASN A 236 15.50 -38.57 -5.48
C ASN A 236 16.54 -38.57 -4.34
N GLU A 237 17.73 -38.03 -4.60
CA GLU A 237 18.78 -37.89 -3.59
C GLU A 237 18.39 -36.92 -2.48
N ILE A 238 17.75 -35.78 -2.80
CA ILE A 238 17.23 -34.84 -1.81
C ILE A 238 16.15 -35.49 -0.94
N ILE A 239 15.23 -36.26 -1.54
CA ILE A 239 14.18 -36.98 -0.79
C ILE A 239 14.81 -37.95 0.21
N LYS A 240 15.85 -38.69 -0.22
CA LYS A 240 16.63 -39.60 0.64
C LYS A 240 17.35 -38.87 1.77
N GLN A 241 18.06 -37.79 1.46
CA GLN A 241 18.81 -37.01 2.44
C GLN A 241 17.91 -36.43 3.53
N ASN A 242 16.65 -36.10 3.19
CA ASN A 242 15.68 -35.59 4.15
C ASN A 242 14.82 -36.69 4.82
N GLY A 243 15.08 -37.97 4.54
CA GLY A 243 14.29 -39.08 5.08
C GLY A 243 12.81 -39.05 4.67
N ALA A 244 12.50 -38.40 3.55
CA ALA A 244 11.13 -38.13 3.10
C ALA A 244 10.57 -39.21 2.15
N GLU A 245 11.25 -40.34 2.01
CA GLU A 245 10.87 -41.42 1.07
C GLU A 245 9.49 -42.04 1.35
N SER A 246 8.98 -41.91 2.59
CA SER A 246 7.66 -42.41 2.99
C SER A 246 6.50 -41.46 2.63
N VAL A 247 6.80 -40.21 2.29
CA VAL A 247 5.80 -39.14 2.12
C VAL A 247 5.91 -38.41 0.78
N ALA A 248 7.04 -38.51 0.08
CA ALA A 248 7.25 -37.86 -1.21
C ALA A 248 7.91 -38.81 -2.21
N THR A 249 7.43 -38.78 -3.45
CA THR A 249 8.12 -39.37 -4.59
C THR A 249 8.68 -38.27 -5.49
N VAL A 250 9.60 -38.63 -6.38
CA VAL A 250 10.11 -37.70 -7.40
C VAL A 250 8.97 -37.08 -8.20
N ASP A 251 7.98 -37.89 -8.60
CA ASP A 251 6.86 -37.41 -9.40
C ASP A 251 5.92 -36.51 -8.59
N SER A 252 5.62 -36.84 -7.32
CA SER A 252 4.80 -35.98 -6.47
C SER A 252 5.45 -34.63 -6.21
N LEU A 253 6.77 -34.60 -5.97
CA LEU A 253 7.50 -33.34 -5.74
C LEU A 253 7.53 -32.46 -7.00
N LEU A 254 7.70 -33.08 -8.18
CA LEU A 254 7.67 -32.38 -9.45
C LEU A 254 6.25 -31.90 -9.81
N ASP A 255 5.21 -32.66 -9.47
CA ASP A 255 3.82 -32.25 -9.63
C ASP A 255 3.46 -31.07 -8.72
N ASP A 256 3.89 -31.11 -7.45
CA ASP A 256 3.74 -30.00 -6.52
C ASP A 256 4.49 -28.76 -7.01
N THR A 257 5.73 -28.93 -7.48
CA THR A 257 6.53 -27.84 -8.07
C THR A 257 5.83 -27.25 -9.29
N LEU A 258 5.26 -28.08 -10.18
CA LEU A 258 4.46 -27.61 -11.29
C LEU A 258 3.20 -26.86 -10.81
N GLY A 259 2.56 -27.33 -9.74
CA GLY A 259 1.43 -26.66 -9.09
C GLY A 259 1.82 -25.27 -8.58
N TYR A 260 2.96 -25.15 -7.89
CA TYR A 260 3.50 -23.87 -7.45
C TYR A 260 3.85 -22.95 -8.62
N LEU A 261 4.49 -23.48 -9.66
CA LEU A 261 4.80 -22.71 -10.85
C LEU A 261 3.51 -22.25 -11.55
N LYS A 262 2.50 -23.12 -11.71
CA LYS A 262 1.16 -22.84 -12.29
C LYS A 262 0.28 -21.88 -11.47
N ASN A 263 0.61 -21.70 -10.20
CA ASN A 263 -0.04 -20.73 -9.33
C ASN A 263 0.83 -19.48 -9.12
N PHE A 264 2.06 -19.49 -9.65
CA PHE A 264 2.86 -18.29 -9.75
C PHE A 264 2.15 -17.32 -10.71
N PRO A 265 2.13 -16.01 -10.45
CA PRO A 265 1.44 -15.01 -11.30
C PRO A 265 1.83 -15.10 -12.79
N SER A 266 2.95 -15.75 -13.07
CA SER A 266 3.60 -15.90 -14.35
C SER A 266 3.15 -17.10 -15.23
N SER A 267 2.17 -17.91 -14.82
CA SER A 267 2.01 -19.27 -15.40
C SER A 267 0.72 -19.78 -16.09
N LYS A 268 -0.44 -19.18 -15.90
CA LYS A 268 -1.66 -19.42 -16.70
C LYS A 268 -1.63 -18.66 -18.03
N ASN A 269 -1.29 -19.32 -19.14
CA ASN A 269 -1.42 -18.75 -20.49
C ASN A 269 -2.87 -18.40 -20.82
#